data_AF-A0A1C4W1Y0-F1
#
_entry.id   AF-A0A1C4W1Y0-F1
#
_cell.length_a   1.000
_cell.length_b   1.000
_cell.length_c   1.000
_cell.angle_alpha   90.00
_cell.angle_beta   90.00
_cell.angle_gamma   90.00
#
_symmetry.space_group_name_H-M   'P 1'
#
loop_
_entity.id
_entity.type
_entity.pdbx_description
1 polymer ?
#
loop_
_entity_poly.entity_id
_entity_poly.type
_entity_poly.pdbx_seq_one_letter_code
_entity_poly.pdbx_strand_id
1 'polypeptide(L)'
;MRFEISKVLDAIEGRVCTDPSLARAVLDLAEVIRYQDLDGGRPASLLRLGMVIDALSRELAEDSVPVYAIVHRALLSDADLTSNERMVVRRWADDGLVEVLDNPGDRMLEVADLLGLPVVSRVRFDGLRGRFPWLVEQPGRVVAPVPGAGGPAFVAHVGGGHTPVEGDRSPVGGQLLARQWRCPEPGCALFGGGGGGGAFADLARVDRAPAGQPPPALRQGVPTCPRHGARLSDAGPRPRSEVLAVRIGGLIRRRFVLTEDQPVVVGRAPEEPGGVMLGQWLNDETRRWISRAHVRFELRVGEVIVTDVSTNGSGIRPNGSMAEAERVPLAPNQSRVLGGADMVELYPGVQVGRARELPTGAAFTPTSVMAEAPTMAMRLPRN
;
A
#
# COMPACT_ATOMS: atom_id res chain seq x y z
N MET A 1 13.82 -24.60 4.69
CA MET A 1 14.68 -23.45 4.36
C MET A 1 14.36 -22.77 3.01
N ARG A 2 14.60 -23.36 1.83
CA ARG A 2 14.29 -22.67 0.54
C ARG A 2 12.80 -22.30 0.40
N PHE A 3 11.90 -23.20 0.78
CA PHE A 3 10.45 -22.98 0.71
C PHE A 3 9.93 -21.88 1.67
N GLU A 4 10.52 -21.75 2.86
CA GLU A 4 10.12 -20.73 3.87
C GLU A 4 10.53 -19.32 3.42
N ILE A 5 11.75 -19.18 2.88
CA ILE A 5 12.22 -17.89 2.34
C ILE A 5 11.34 -17.45 1.17
N SER A 6 10.97 -18.37 0.26
CA SER A 6 10.07 -18.05 -0.84
C SER A 6 8.73 -17.52 -0.35
N LYS A 7 8.10 -18.15 0.64
CA LYS A 7 6.83 -17.66 1.20
C LYS A 7 6.93 -16.27 1.81
N VAL A 8 8.01 -15.98 2.53
CA VAL A 8 8.23 -14.63 3.09
C VAL A 8 8.43 -13.60 1.98
N LEU A 9 9.17 -13.93 0.93
CA LEU A 9 9.34 -13.04 -0.21
C LEU A 9 8.02 -12.81 -0.96
N ASP A 10 7.16 -13.82 -1.09
CA ASP A 10 5.82 -13.67 -1.65
C ASP A 10 4.91 -12.84 -0.72
N ALA A 11 5.06 -12.97 0.60
CA ALA A 11 4.34 -12.15 1.57
C ALA A 11 4.80 -10.68 1.51
N ILE A 12 6.09 -10.42 1.32
CA ILE A 12 6.66 -9.07 1.10
C ILE A 12 6.18 -8.51 -0.24
N GLU A 13 6.12 -9.34 -1.29
CA GLU A 13 5.60 -8.93 -2.61
C GLU A 13 4.19 -8.36 -2.51
N GLY A 14 3.31 -8.99 -1.72
CA GLY A 14 1.97 -8.48 -1.43
C GLY A 14 1.92 -7.14 -0.67
N ARG A 15 3.08 -6.58 -0.30
CA ARG A 15 3.22 -5.32 0.45
C ARG A 15 4.05 -4.27 -0.28
N VAL A 16 4.54 -4.54 -1.49
CA VAL A 16 5.13 -3.50 -2.35
C VAL A 16 4.11 -3.10 -3.41
N CYS A 17 3.91 -1.80 -3.59
CA CYS A 17 3.05 -1.30 -4.66
C CYS A 17 3.48 0.09 -5.14
N THR A 18 3.06 0.44 -6.36
CA THR A 18 3.20 1.79 -6.91
C THR A 18 1.86 2.53 -6.97
N ASP A 19 0.81 1.99 -6.35
CA ASP A 19 -0.51 2.61 -6.29
C ASP A 19 -0.51 3.77 -5.27
N PRO A 20 -0.70 5.03 -5.73
CA PRO A 20 -0.67 6.20 -4.86
C PRO A 20 -1.81 6.26 -3.84
N SER A 21 -2.85 5.44 -3.99
CA SER A 21 -4.01 5.38 -3.11
C SER A 21 -3.79 4.43 -1.93
N LEU A 22 -2.93 3.42 -2.11
CA LEU A 22 -2.72 2.34 -1.15
C LEU A 22 -1.39 2.43 -0.40
N ALA A 23 -0.35 2.97 -1.03
CA ALA A 23 0.94 3.15 -0.38
C ALA A 23 0.81 3.97 0.91
N ARG A 24 1.52 3.57 1.96
CA ARG A 24 1.51 4.21 3.28
C ARG A 24 2.86 4.81 3.67
N ALA A 25 3.92 4.47 2.94
CA ALA A 25 5.26 5.02 3.12
C ALA A 25 6.07 4.88 1.82
N VAL A 26 7.09 5.72 1.66
CA VAL A 26 8.07 5.63 0.56
C VAL A 26 9.43 5.25 1.14
N LEU A 27 10.18 4.40 0.44
CA LEU A 27 11.53 3.98 0.84
C LEU A 27 12.45 3.74 -0.36
N ASP A 28 13.75 3.80 -0.12
CA ASP A 28 14.78 3.30 -1.03
C ASP A 28 15.11 1.86 -0.66
N LEU A 29 14.85 0.93 -1.59
CA LEU A 29 15.11 -0.48 -1.36
C LEU A 29 16.61 -0.77 -1.18
N ALA A 30 17.48 -0.07 -1.92
CA ALA A 30 18.93 -0.27 -1.82
C ALA A 30 19.48 0.12 -0.45
N GLU A 31 18.83 1.10 0.20
CA GLU A 31 19.12 1.49 1.58
C GLU A 31 18.59 0.44 2.57
N VAL A 32 17.29 0.12 2.50
CA VAL A 32 16.59 -0.74 3.47
C VAL A 32 17.22 -2.12 3.59
N ILE A 33 17.57 -2.74 2.48
CA ILE A 33 18.17 -4.08 2.49
C ILE A 33 19.56 -4.10 3.11
N ARG A 34 20.19 -2.96 3.37
CA ARG A 34 21.55 -2.84 3.91
C ARG A 34 21.59 -2.45 5.39
N TYR A 35 20.45 -2.34 6.06
CA TYR A 35 20.39 -2.13 7.51
C TYR A 35 20.79 -3.39 8.29
N GLN A 36 22.08 -3.73 8.22
CA GLN A 36 22.65 -4.96 8.79
C GLN A 36 22.47 -5.05 10.31
N ASP A 37 22.39 -3.92 11.00
CA ASP A 37 22.14 -3.83 12.43
C ASP A 37 20.73 -4.32 12.82
N LEU A 38 19.77 -4.41 11.89
CA LEU A 38 18.43 -4.92 12.20
C LEU A 38 18.40 -6.43 12.44
N ASP A 39 19.28 -7.19 11.79
CA ASP A 39 19.26 -8.66 11.82
C ASP A 39 20.64 -9.32 11.95
N GLY A 40 21.73 -8.56 12.01
CA GLY A 40 23.12 -9.05 12.10
C GLY A 40 23.55 -9.95 10.93
N GLY A 41 22.81 -9.92 9.81
CA GLY A 41 22.93 -10.87 8.70
C GLY A 41 23.91 -10.45 7.60
N ARG A 42 23.65 -10.93 6.37
CA ARG A 42 24.45 -10.64 5.16
C ARG A 42 24.53 -9.14 4.85
N PRO A 43 25.48 -8.67 4.01
CA PRO A 43 25.54 -7.26 3.62
C PRO A 43 24.23 -6.69 3.06
N ALA A 44 23.51 -7.48 2.25
CA ALA A 44 22.17 -7.17 1.77
C ALA A 44 21.18 -8.33 2.02
N SER A 45 19.93 -8.01 2.36
CA SER A 45 18.87 -8.99 2.60
C SER A 45 17.49 -8.38 2.36
N LEU A 46 16.67 -8.99 1.50
CA LEU A 46 15.27 -8.55 1.28
C LEU A 46 14.38 -8.75 2.51
N LEU A 47 14.77 -9.64 3.43
CA LEU A 47 14.01 -9.88 4.67
C LEU A 47 13.91 -8.61 5.53
N ARG A 48 14.88 -7.69 5.44
CA ARG A 48 14.85 -6.42 6.16
C ARG A 48 13.72 -5.51 5.70
N LEU A 49 13.29 -5.61 4.43
CA LEU A 49 12.09 -4.92 3.96
C LEU A 49 10.85 -5.41 4.71
N GLY A 50 10.70 -6.73 4.87
CA GLY A 50 9.60 -7.30 5.64
C GLY A 50 9.62 -6.89 7.11
N MET A 51 10.79 -6.81 7.74
CA MET A 51 10.94 -6.30 9.11
C MET A 51 10.49 -4.83 9.25
N VAL A 52 10.81 -3.99 8.26
CA VAL A 52 10.37 -2.59 8.20
C VAL A 52 8.86 -2.49 7.97
N ILE A 53 8.29 -3.33 7.11
CA ILE A 53 6.83 -3.39 6.88
C ILE A 53 6.09 -3.80 8.15
N ASP A 54 6.62 -4.78 8.90
CA ASP A 54 6.05 -5.20 10.19
C ASP A 54 6.11 -4.06 11.22
N ALA A 55 7.20 -3.29 11.23
CA ALA A 55 7.32 -2.11 12.07
C ALA A 55 6.29 -1.03 11.70
N LEU A 56 6.13 -0.74 10.40
CA LEU A 56 5.09 0.19 9.94
C LEU A 56 3.68 -0.30 10.30
N SER A 57 3.44 -1.60 10.16
CA SER A 57 2.17 -2.22 10.55
C SER A 57 1.86 -1.95 12.01
N ARG A 58 2.84 -2.12 12.91
CA ARG A 58 2.70 -1.81 14.35
C ARG A 58 2.37 -0.34 14.61
N GLU A 59 3.13 0.58 14.02
CA GLU A 59 2.95 2.02 14.26
C GLU A 59 1.63 2.55 13.68
N LEU A 60 1.23 2.06 12.51
CA LEU A 60 -0.01 2.48 11.84
C LEU A 60 -1.24 1.71 12.35
N ALA A 61 -1.02 0.65 13.14
CA ALA A 61 -2.04 -0.27 13.61
C ALA A 61 -2.89 -0.86 12.47
N GLU A 62 -2.22 -1.23 11.37
CA GLU A 62 -2.81 -1.87 10.19
C GLU A 62 -2.09 -3.19 9.91
N ASP A 63 -2.84 -4.27 9.70
CA ASP A 63 -2.25 -5.59 9.41
C ASP A 63 -1.50 -5.63 8.07
N SER A 64 -1.93 -4.78 7.14
CA SER A 64 -1.46 -4.78 5.76
C SER A 64 -1.07 -3.39 5.31
N VAL A 65 0.21 -3.06 5.49
CA VAL A 65 0.80 -1.79 5.06
C VAL A 65 1.56 -1.95 3.75
N PRO A 66 1.05 -1.41 2.63
CA PRO A 66 1.79 -1.33 1.37
C PRO A 66 2.83 -0.19 1.40
N VAL A 67 4.00 -0.44 0.83
CA VAL A 67 5.09 0.54 0.71
C VAL A 67 5.44 0.81 -0.75
N TYR A 68 5.72 2.07 -1.05
CA TYR A 68 6.22 2.51 -2.35
C TYR A 68 7.75 2.42 -2.36
N ALA A 69 8.29 1.40 -3.04
CA ALA A 69 9.73 1.17 -3.08
C ALA A 69 10.36 1.76 -4.35
N ILE A 70 11.38 2.60 -4.14
CA ILE A 70 12.30 3.06 -5.18
C ILE A 70 13.48 2.10 -5.26
N VAL A 71 13.88 1.75 -6.48
CA VAL A 71 14.94 0.76 -6.74
C VAL A 71 15.95 1.34 -7.73
N HIS A 72 17.22 1.40 -7.33
CA HIS A 72 18.30 1.67 -8.27
C HIS A 72 18.50 0.46 -9.23
N ARG A 73 18.62 0.67 -10.55
CA ARG A 73 18.72 -0.41 -11.56
C ARG A 73 19.85 -1.40 -11.28
N ALA A 74 21.00 -0.90 -10.83
CA ALA A 74 22.13 -1.73 -10.40
C ALA A 74 21.77 -2.81 -9.37
N LEU A 75 20.71 -2.62 -8.57
CA LEU A 75 20.26 -3.60 -7.59
C LEU A 75 19.83 -4.93 -8.25
N LEU A 76 19.32 -4.89 -9.49
CA LEU A 76 18.88 -6.07 -10.24
C LEU A 76 20.01 -7.03 -10.60
N SER A 77 21.27 -6.58 -10.49
CA SER A 77 22.49 -7.34 -10.73
C SER A 77 23.41 -7.40 -9.51
N ASP A 78 22.94 -6.93 -8.34
CA ASP A 78 23.76 -6.80 -7.14
C ASP A 78 24.20 -8.15 -6.58
N ALA A 79 25.51 -8.33 -6.43
CA ALA A 79 26.11 -9.56 -5.96
C ALA A 79 25.89 -9.82 -4.46
N ASP A 80 25.57 -8.78 -3.66
CA ASP A 80 25.29 -8.93 -2.23
C ASP A 80 23.94 -9.64 -1.97
N LEU A 81 23.03 -9.57 -2.95
CA LEU A 81 21.78 -10.32 -2.96
C LEU A 81 22.01 -11.77 -3.40
N THR A 82 21.16 -12.69 -2.92
CA THR A 82 21.13 -14.05 -3.48
C THR A 82 20.51 -14.05 -4.88
N SER A 83 20.77 -15.11 -5.66
CA SER A 83 20.12 -15.28 -6.97
C SER A 83 18.59 -15.28 -6.89
N ASN A 84 18.02 -15.84 -5.83
CA ASN A 84 16.57 -15.85 -5.60
C ASN A 84 16.03 -14.44 -5.34
N GLU A 85 16.67 -13.68 -4.46
CA GLU A 85 16.27 -12.30 -4.17
C GLU A 85 16.37 -11.42 -5.42
N ARG A 86 17.45 -11.52 -6.19
CA ARG A 86 17.57 -10.78 -7.46
C ARG A 86 16.45 -11.12 -8.44
N MET A 87 16.09 -12.41 -8.55
CA MET A 87 14.99 -12.85 -9.41
C MET A 87 13.65 -12.24 -8.96
N VAL A 88 13.39 -12.21 -7.65
CA VAL A 88 12.18 -11.61 -7.07
C VAL A 88 12.12 -10.10 -7.33
N VAL A 89 13.21 -9.35 -7.11
CA VAL A 89 13.23 -7.89 -7.40
C VAL A 89 13.01 -7.62 -8.90
N ARG A 90 13.55 -8.46 -9.79
CA ARG A 90 13.28 -8.34 -11.24
C ARG A 90 11.81 -8.57 -11.55
N ARG A 91 11.19 -9.61 -10.97
CA ARG A 91 9.74 -9.85 -11.10
C ARG A 91 8.95 -8.62 -10.64
N TRP A 92 9.26 -8.08 -9.46
CA TRP A 92 8.60 -6.86 -8.97
C TRP A 92 8.76 -5.67 -9.91
N ALA A 93 9.91 -5.53 -10.56
CA ALA A 93 10.16 -4.48 -11.53
C ALA A 93 9.38 -4.66 -12.84
N ASP A 94 9.27 -5.90 -13.32
CA ASP A 94 8.54 -6.24 -14.54
C ASP A 94 7.03 -6.15 -14.33
N ASP A 95 6.55 -6.59 -13.17
CA ASP A 95 5.16 -6.40 -12.73
C ASP A 95 4.89 -4.97 -12.25
N GLY A 96 5.94 -4.14 -12.18
CA GLY A 96 6.02 -2.73 -11.77
C GLY A 96 5.53 -2.43 -10.35
N LEU A 97 5.57 -3.41 -9.45
CA LEU A 97 5.29 -3.24 -8.03
C LEU A 97 6.27 -2.27 -7.35
N VAL A 98 7.42 -2.04 -7.99
CA VAL A 98 8.46 -1.09 -7.57
C VAL A 98 8.88 -0.17 -8.72
N GLU A 99 9.40 1.00 -8.39
CA GLU A 99 9.90 1.96 -9.38
C GLU A 99 11.41 1.78 -9.59
N VAL A 100 11.83 1.32 -10.77
CA VAL A 100 13.26 1.12 -11.09
C VAL A 100 13.83 2.31 -11.86
N LEU A 101 14.93 2.86 -11.36
CA LEU A 101 15.58 4.08 -11.85
C LEU A 101 17.07 3.84 -12.09
N ASP A 102 17.64 4.42 -13.15
CA ASP A 102 19.09 4.45 -13.33
C ASP A 102 19.80 5.35 -12.31
N ASN A 103 19.16 6.47 -11.98
CA ASN A 103 19.62 7.41 -10.98
C ASN A 103 18.43 7.84 -10.14
N PRO A 104 18.21 7.23 -8.96
CA PRO A 104 17.06 7.53 -8.12
C PRO A 104 17.10 8.98 -7.61
N GLY A 105 18.28 9.58 -7.43
CA GLY A 105 18.42 10.97 -7.01
C GLY A 105 17.53 11.30 -5.80
N ASP A 106 16.67 12.30 -5.95
CA ASP A 106 15.70 12.72 -4.95
C ASP A 106 14.27 12.22 -5.21
N ARG A 107 14.11 11.20 -6.06
CA ARG A 107 12.80 10.67 -6.47
C ARG A 107 11.97 10.17 -5.29
N MET A 108 12.59 9.58 -4.27
CA MET A 108 11.89 9.19 -3.05
C MET A 108 11.20 10.39 -2.37
N LEU A 109 11.90 11.53 -2.28
CA LEU A 109 11.34 12.75 -1.70
C LEU A 109 10.29 13.39 -2.61
N GLU A 110 10.49 13.33 -3.93
CA GLU A 110 9.49 13.77 -4.91
C GLU A 110 8.19 12.96 -4.78
N VAL A 111 8.26 11.63 -4.71
CA VAL A 111 7.07 10.79 -4.50
C VAL A 111 6.41 11.10 -3.16
N ALA A 112 7.19 11.25 -2.09
CA ALA A 112 6.66 11.59 -0.77
C ALA A 112 5.93 12.95 -0.77
N ASP A 113 6.47 13.95 -1.47
CA ASP A 113 5.83 15.26 -1.64
C ASP A 113 4.51 15.17 -2.42
N LEU A 114 4.54 14.51 -3.58
CA LEU A 114 3.36 14.38 -4.45
C LEU A 114 2.23 13.58 -3.79
N LEU A 115 2.57 12.60 -2.96
CA LEU A 115 1.61 11.67 -2.35
C LEU A 115 1.26 11.99 -0.89
N GLY A 116 2.00 12.87 -0.22
CA GLY A 116 1.82 13.14 1.21
C GLY A 116 2.30 12.01 2.12
N LEU A 117 3.12 11.10 1.62
CA LEU A 117 3.55 9.91 2.37
C LEU A 117 4.79 10.19 3.25
N PRO A 118 4.92 9.51 4.40
CA PRO A 118 6.17 9.50 5.16
C PRO A 118 7.28 8.76 4.40
N VAL A 119 8.51 9.17 4.66
CA VAL A 119 9.74 8.57 4.14
C VAL A 119 10.39 7.72 5.24
N VAL A 120 10.75 6.50 4.89
CA VAL A 120 11.56 5.61 5.72
C VAL A 120 12.99 5.62 5.21
N SER A 121 13.88 6.32 5.91
CA SER A 121 15.28 6.46 5.51
C SER A 121 16.17 6.85 6.70
N ARG A 122 17.44 6.46 6.66
CA ARG A 122 18.51 6.93 7.56
C ARG A 122 19.34 8.06 6.94
N VAL A 123 18.99 8.54 5.74
CA VAL A 123 19.63 9.72 5.12
C VAL A 123 19.02 11.02 5.65
N ARG A 124 19.86 12.00 6.02
CA ARG A 124 19.40 13.25 6.66
C ARG A 124 18.88 14.32 5.70
N PHE A 125 19.16 14.20 4.40
CA PHE A 125 18.71 15.10 3.34
C PHE A 125 19.01 16.59 3.56
N ASP A 126 20.10 16.93 4.27
CA ASP A 126 20.38 18.31 4.70
C ASP A 126 20.45 19.32 3.54
N GLY A 127 20.93 18.91 2.36
CA GLY A 127 21.02 19.73 1.16
C GLY A 127 19.71 19.91 0.37
N LEU A 128 18.61 19.25 0.77
CA LEU A 128 17.37 19.21 0.00
C LEU A 128 16.21 19.96 0.66
N ARG A 129 16.43 20.55 1.85
CA ARG A 129 15.40 21.30 2.60
C ARG A 129 14.83 22.49 1.84
N GLY A 130 15.65 23.17 1.02
CA GLY A 130 15.18 24.27 0.18
C GLY A 130 14.23 23.83 -0.95
N ARG A 131 14.37 22.57 -1.42
CA ARG A 131 13.49 21.98 -2.44
C ARG A 131 12.27 21.30 -1.83
N PHE A 132 12.44 20.70 -0.65
CA PHE A 132 11.40 19.98 0.09
C PHE A 132 11.28 20.54 1.52
N PRO A 133 10.57 21.67 1.72
CA PRO A 133 10.45 22.31 3.03
C PRO A 133 9.80 21.41 4.10
N TRP A 134 8.88 20.54 3.68
CA TRP A 134 8.18 19.59 4.55
C TRP A 134 9.12 18.66 5.34
N LEU A 135 10.37 18.47 4.89
CA LEU A 135 11.39 17.66 5.60
C LEU A 135 11.58 18.10 7.05
N VAL A 136 11.45 19.39 7.34
CA VAL A 136 11.66 19.96 8.70
C VAL A 136 10.39 20.56 9.29
N GLU A 137 9.40 20.90 8.47
CA GLU A 137 8.16 21.54 8.92
C GLU A 137 7.11 20.55 9.42
N GLN A 138 7.22 19.27 9.04
CA GLN A 138 6.24 18.24 9.36
C GLN A 138 6.89 17.08 10.14
N PRO A 139 6.82 17.08 11.48
CA PRO A 139 7.34 15.98 12.30
C PRO A 139 6.72 14.63 11.90
N GLY A 140 7.52 13.56 11.94
CA GLY A 140 7.09 12.21 11.57
C GLY A 140 7.05 11.92 10.06
N ARG A 141 7.35 12.91 9.20
CA ARG A 141 7.47 12.69 7.74
C ARG A 141 8.76 12.00 7.32
N VAL A 142 9.79 12.00 8.15
CA VAL A 142 11.03 11.23 7.90
C VAL A 142 11.42 10.47 9.16
N VAL A 143 11.27 9.16 9.09
CA VAL A 143 11.59 8.25 10.21
C VAL A 143 12.70 7.28 9.81
N ALA A 144 13.59 7.00 10.77
CA ALA A 144 14.65 6.04 10.59
C ALA A 144 14.30 4.73 11.32
N PRO A 145 14.32 3.58 10.64
CA PRO A 145 14.20 2.30 11.31
C PRO A 145 15.50 2.00 12.04
N VAL A 146 15.43 1.69 13.32
CA VAL A 146 16.55 1.32 14.18
C VAL A 146 16.24 0.01 14.91
N PRO A 147 17.25 -0.73 15.40
CA PRO A 147 17.02 -1.92 16.20
C PRO A 147 16.19 -1.58 17.45
N GLY A 148 15.20 -2.40 17.75
CA GLY A 148 14.28 -2.21 18.88
C GLY A 148 13.84 -3.54 19.50
N ALA A 149 13.16 -3.45 20.64
CA ALA A 149 12.57 -4.60 21.30
C ALA A 149 11.42 -5.15 20.44
N GLY A 150 11.52 -6.40 19.97
CA GLY A 150 10.51 -7.02 19.11
C GLY A 150 10.65 -6.72 17.61
N GLY A 151 11.78 -6.19 17.17
CA GLY A 151 12.07 -5.86 15.77
C GLY A 151 12.39 -4.37 15.58
N PRO A 152 12.42 -3.88 14.34
CA PRO A 152 12.72 -2.47 14.11
C PRO A 152 11.71 -1.56 14.81
N ALA A 153 12.22 -0.49 15.42
CA ALA A 153 11.48 0.65 15.93
C ALA A 153 11.81 1.88 15.07
N PHE A 154 10.94 2.89 15.10
CA PHE A 154 11.20 4.14 14.38
C PHE A 154 11.66 5.24 15.34
N VAL A 155 12.63 6.02 14.89
CA VAL A 155 13.06 7.25 15.55
C VAL A 155 12.92 8.42 14.60
N ALA A 156 12.74 9.60 15.19
CA ALA A 156 12.79 10.85 14.45
C ALA A 156 14.15 10.98 13.76
N HIS A 157 14.14 11.16 12.44
CA HIS A 157 15.37 11.32 11.69
C HIS A 157 15.58 12.77 11.22
N VAL A 158 14.52 13.38 10.69
CA VAL A 158 14.45 14.80 10.31
C VAL A 158 13.13 15.39 10.80
N GLY A 159 13.13 16.66 11.25
CA GLY A 159 11.91 17.37 11.65
C GLY A 159 11.30 16.95 12.99
N GLY A 160 11.78 15.87 13.63
CA GLY A 160 11.20 15.34 14.88
C GLY A 160 10.11 14.30 14.62
N GLY A 161 9.53 13.73 15.68
CA GLY A 161 8.46 12.70 15.61
C GLY A 161 8.96 11.29 15.31
N HIS A 162 8.63 10.33 16.18
CA HIS A 162 9.09 8.93 16.05
C HIS A 162 8.08 8.02 15.33
N THR A 163 6.83 8.47 15.17
CA THR A 163 5.77 7.70 14.48
C THR A 163 5.62 8.23 13.06
N PRO A 164 5.55 7.37 12.03
CA PRO A 164 5.29 7.79 10.66
C PRO A 164 3.93 8.48 10.56
N VAL A 165 3.91 9.68 9.96
CA VAL A 165 2.69 10.46 9.78
C VAL A 165 2.49 10.77 8.29
N GLU A 166 1.27 10.64 7.80
CA GLU A 166 0.89 11.19 6.50
C GLU A 166 0.69 12.69 6.60
N GLY A 167 1.22 13.45 5.65
CA GLY A 167 0.84 14.84 5.49
C GLY A 167 0.05 15.06 4.22
N ASP A 168 -0.06 16.33 3.84
CA ASP A 168 -0.83 16.69 2.66
C ASP A 168 -0.06 16.39 1.38
N ARG A 169 -0.84 16.01 0.35
CA ARG A 169 -0.35 15.93 -1.03
C ARG A 169 -0.03 17.34 -1.52
N SER A 170 1.09 17.52 -2.21
CA SER A 170 1.37 18.82 -2.81
C SER A 170 0.36 19.17 -3.92
N PRO A 171 0.11 20.46 -4.20
CA PRO A 171 -0.80 20.88 -5.27
C PRO A 171 -0.43 20.29 -6.64
N VAL A 172 0.87 20.14 -6.89
CA VAL A 172 1.40 19.51 -8.10
C VAL A 172 1.05 18.03 -8.14
N GLY A 173 1.18 17.32 -7.01
CA GLY A 173 0.72 15.94 -6.85
C GLY A 173 -0.76 15.79 -7.18
N GLY A 174 -1.61 16.68 -6.66
CA GLY A 174 -3.03 16.72 -6.98
C GLY A 174 -3.31 16.86 -8.48
N GLN A 175 -2.62 17.77 -9.17
CA GLN A 175 -2.77 17.98 -10.61
C GLN A 175 -2.30 16.77 -11.43
N LEU A 176 -1.15 16.18 -11.09
CA LEU A 176 -0.61 15.02 -11.81
C LEU A 176 -1.48 13.78 -11.63
N LEU A 177 -1.99 13.54 -10.42
CA LEU A 177 -2.82 12.37 -10.12
C LEU A 177 -4.26 12.53 -10.63
N ALA A 178 -4.70 13.73 -10.98
CA ALA A 178 -5.99 13.94 -11.65
C ALA A 178 -5.97 13.47 -13.12
N ARG A 179 -4.80 13.14 -13.67
CA ARG A 179 -4.61 12.75 -15.07
C ARG A 179 -4.11 11.32 -15.19
N GLN A 180 -4.43 10.70 -16.33
CA GLN A 180 -3.80 9.47 -16.78
C GLN A 180 -2.67 9.83 -17.73
N TRP A 181 -1.54 9.15 -17.57
CA TRP A 181 -0.33 9.39 -18.35
C TRP A 181 0.03 8.16 -19.18
N ARG A 182 0.63 8.37 -20.35
CA ARG A 182 1.11 7.30 -21.22
C ARG A 182 2.58 7.50 -21.55
N CYS A 183 3.34 6.41 -21.44
CA CYS A 183 4.72 6.37 -21.89
C CYS A 183 4.76 5.90 -23.34
N PRO A 184 5.57 6.54 -24.21
CA PRO A 184 5.72 6.11 -25.59
C PRO A 184 6.44 4.76 -25.71
N GLU A 185 7.18 4.34 -24.68
CA GLU A 185 7.90 3.07 -24.69
C GLU A 185 6.93 1.88 -24.60
N PRO A 186 6.96 0.96 -25.59
CA PRO A 186 6.13 -0.24 -25.58
C PRO A 186 6.38 -1.09 -24.33
N GLY A 187 5.30 -1.56 -23.70
CA GLY A 187 5.39 -2.42 -22.53
C GLY A 187 5.92 -1.76 -21.25
N CYS A 188 5.83 -0.43 -21.15
CA CYS A 188 6.08 0.24 -19.88
C CYS A 188 5.12 -0.27 -18.79
N ALA A 189 5.64 -0.97 -17.78
CA ALA A 189 4.85 -1.51 -16.68
C ALA A 189 4.13 -0.45 -15.83
N LEU A 190 4.66 0.79 -15.79
CA LEU A 190 4.12 1.87 -14.96
C LEU A 190 3.12 2.77 -15.69
N PHE A 191 3.34 3.00 -16.99
CA PHE A 191 2.61 4.00 -17.80
C PHE A 191 2.20 3.48 -19.18
N GLY A 192 2.24 2.16 -19.40
CA GLY A 192 1.77 1.53 -20.63
C GLY A 192 0.25 1.58 -20.77
N GLY A 193 -0.24 1.23 -21.96
CA GLY A 193 -1.68 1.11 -22.27
C GLY A 193 -2.31 -0.23 -21.87
N GLY A 194 -1.58 -1.08 -21.12
CA GLY A 194 -1.85 -2.52 -21.06
C GLY A 194 -1.33 -3.22 -22.32
N GLY A 195 -0.60 -4.32 -22.15
CA GLY A 195 0.06 -5.06 -23.23
C GLY A 195 1.53 -4.69 -23.42
N GLY A 196 2.42 -5.48 -22.82
CA GLY A 196 3.83 -5.50 -23.20
C GLY A 196 4.03 -5.90 -24.67
N GLY A 197 5.01 -5.32 -25.35
CA GLY A 197 5.35 -5.69 -26.73
C GLY A 197 6.23 -6.94 -26.80
N GLY A 198 5.84 -8.03 -26.15
CA GLY A 198 6.62 -9.27 -26.13
C GLY A 198 5.72 -10.51 -26.23
N ALA A 199 6.25 -11.62 -26.74
CA ALA A 199 5.51 -12.87 -26.96
C ALA A 199 4.89 -13.50 -25.68
N PHE A 200 5.20 -12.95 -24.49
CA PHE A 200 4.63 -13.36 -23.19
C PHE A 200 3.75 -12.29 -22.53
N ALA A 201 3.61 -11.13 -23.16
CA ALA A 201 2.92 -10.00 -22.56
C ALA A 201 1.38 -10.12 -22.56
N ASP A 202 0.82 -10.96 -23.42
CA ASP A 202 -0.60 -11.33 -23.35
C ASP A 202 -0.93 -12.19 -22.12
N LEU A 203 0.07 -12.84 -21.52
CA LEU A 203 -0.08 -13.63 -20.29
C LEU A 203 0.17 -12.81 -19.02
N ALA A 204 0.84 -11.66 -19.14
CA ALA A 204 1.20 -10.76 -18.05
C ALA A 204 0.45 -9.42 -18.16
N ARG A 205 -0.85 -9.46 -18.50
CA ARG A 205 -1.74 -8.34 -18.16
C ARG A 205 -1.78 -8.24 -16.65
N VAL A 206 -0.87 -7.46 -16.07
CA VAL A 206 -1.13 -6.87 -14.76
C VAL A 206 -2.29 -5.92 -15.01
N ASP A 207 -3.52 -6.40 -14.76
CA ASP A 207 -4.74 -5.59 -14.78
C ASP A 207 -4.62 -4.55 -13.68
N ARG A 208 -3.88 -3.48 -13.95
CA ARG A 208 -3.85 -2.31 -13.09
C ARG A 208 -5.05 -1.46 -13.41
N ALA A 209 -5.89 -1.28 -12.40
CA ALA A 209 -6.89 -0.24 -12.42
C ALA A 209 -6.20 1.10 -12.76
N PRO A 210 -6.73 1.91 -13.70
CA PRO A 210 -6.19 3.23 -14.04
C PRO A 210 -5.92 4.13 -12.83
N ALA A 211 -6.69 3.97 -11.75
CA ALA A 211 -6.51 4.67 -10.49
C ALA A 211 -5.14 4.39 -9.83
N GLY A 212 -4.60 3.18 -10.01
CA GLY A 212 -3.35 2.73 -9.41
C GLY A 212 -2.09 3.12 -10.18
N GLN A 213 -2.18 4.02 -11.18
CA GLN A 213 -1.01 4.53 -11.88
C GLN A 213 -0.16 5.44 -10.96
N PRO A 214 1.16 5.19 -10.83
CA PRO A 214 2.05 6.02 -10.01
C PRO A 214 2.13 7.48 -10.50
N PRO A 215 2.60 8.41 -9.65
CA PRO A 215 2.88 9.77 -10.10
C PRO A 215 4.04 9.76 -11.12
N PRO A 216 3.99 10.56 -12.20
CA PRO A 216 5.14 10.84 -13.05
C PRO A 216 6.34 11.39 -12.27
N ALA A 217 7.54 11.31 -12.83
CA ALA A 217 8.68 12.09 -12.39
C ALA A 217 8.65 13.48 -13.04
N LEU A 218 9.00 14.53 -12.30
CA LEU A 218 9.10 15.87 -12.85
C LEU A 218 10.56 16.19 -13.17
N ARG A 219 10.85 16.29 -14.47
CA ARG A 219 12.14 16.77 -14.96
C ARG A 219 11.93 18.17 -15.51
N GLN A 220 12.45 19.17 -14.78
CA GLN A 220 12.26 20.59 -15.12
C GLN A 220 10.77 20.96 -15.31
N GLY A 221 9.89 20.42 -14.46
CA GLY A 221 8.44 20.63 -14.53
C GLY A 221 7.70 19.81 -15.60
N VAL A 222 8.40 19.00 -16.39
CA VAL A 222 7.78 18.13 -17.41
C VAL A 222 7.51 16.73 -16.83
N PRO A 223 6.28 16.21 -16.94
CA PRO A 223 5.97 14.82 -16.60
C PRO A 223 6.75 13.83 -17.48
N THR A 224 7.55 12.99 -16.84
CA THR A 224 8.41 12.00 -17.49
C THR A 224 8.24 10.63 -16.86
N CYS A 225 8.45 9.60 -17.66
CA CYS A 225 8.47 8.22 -17.20
C CYS A 225 9.72 8.03 -16.31
N PRO A 226 9.58 7.67 -15.03
CA PRO A 226 10.73 7.41 -14.18
C PRO A 226 11.61 6.28 -14.74
N ARG A 227 11.00 5.21 -15.26
CA ARG A 227 11.72 4.03 -15.79
C ARG A 227 12.51 4.31 -17.07
N HIS A 228 11.94 5.09 -17.99
CA HIS A 228 12.48 5.27 -19.34
C HIS A 228 13.06 6.66 -19.62
N GLY A 229 12.81 7.64 -18.74
CA GLY A 229 13.17 9.05 -18.99
C GLY A 229 12.36 9.74 -20.09
N ALA A 230 11.52 9.01 -20.82
CA ALA A 230 10.69 9.54 -21.89
C ALA A 230 9.61 10.49 -21.36
N ARG A 231 9.31 11.56 -22.10
CA ARG A 231 8.19 12.45 -21.81
C ARG A 231 6.87 11.67 -21.88
N LEU A 232 6.01 11.86 -20.88
CA LEU A 232 4.69 11.26 -20.87
C LEU A 232 3.70 12.13 -21.66
N SER A 233 2.76 11.50 -22.35
CA SER A 233 1.58 12.15 -22.89
C SER A 233 0.41 12.07 -21.90
N ASP A 234 -0.38 13.13 -21.85
CA ASP A 234 -1.64 13.17 -21.09
C ASP A 234 -2.70 12.38 -21.89
N ALA A 235 -3.27 11.35 -21.28
CA ALA A 235 -4.27 10.47 -21.86
C ALA A 235 -5.70 10.77 -21.37
N GLY A 236 -5.90 11.88 -20.67
CA GLY A 236 -7.20 12.32 -20.19
C GLY A 236 -7.31 12.32 -18.66
N PRO A 237 -8.51 12.61 -18.14
CA PRO A 237 -8.78 12.57 -16.71
C PRO A 237 -8.62 11.14 -16.18
N ARG A 238 -8.05 11.02 -14.97
CA ARG A 238 -8.02 9.75 -14.24
C ARG A 238 -9.44 9.44 -13.74
N PRO A 239 -9.92 8.18 -13.84
CA PRO A 239 -11.18 7.78 -13.21
C PRO A 239 -11.18 8.13 -11.73
N ARG A 240 -12.33 8.56 -11.20
CA ARG A 240 -12.43 8.83 -9.76
C ARG A 240 -12.22 7.54 -8.99
N SER A 241 -11.62 7.68 -7.82
CA SER A 241 -11.42 6.57 -6.91
C SER A 241 -11.63 7.01 -5.46
N GLU A 242 -11.99 6.05 -4.62
CA GLU A 242 -12.11 6.19 -3.18
C GLU A 242 -11.40 5.03 -2.48
N VAL A 243 -10.79 5.28 -1.32
CA VAL A 243 -10.11 4.23 -0.55
C VAL A 243 -10.99 3.81 0.62
N LEU A 244 -11.43 2.56 0.59
CA LEU A 244 -12.17 1.94 1.68
C LEU A 244 -11.23 1.03 2.48
N ALA A 245 -11.57 0.82 3.75
CA ALA A 245 -10.87 -0.07 4.64
C ALA A 245 -11.83 -1.05 5.31
N VAL A 246 -11.38 -2.29 5.48
CA VAL A 246 -12.05 -3.30 6.30
C VAL A 246 -11.44 -3.26 7.70
N ARG A 247 -12.29 -3.06 8.71
CA ARG A 247 -11.94 -3.13 10.13
C ARG A 247 -12.56 -4.36 10.77
N ILE A 248 -11.75 -5.21 11.40
CA ILE A 248 -12.20 -6.43 12.11
C ILE A 248 -11.62 -6.45 13.51
N GLY A 249 -12.49 -6.47 14.51
CA GLY A 249 -12.07 -6.44 15.92
C GLY A 249 -11.33 -5.15 16.28
N GLY A 250 -11.69 -4.02 15.65
CA GLY A 250 -11.06 -2.72 15.85
C GLY A 250 -9.75 -2.49 15.10
N LEU A 251 -9.30 -3.44 14.28
CA LEU A 251 -8.06 -3.38 13.49
C LEU A 251 -8.33 -3.26 12.00
N ILE A 252 -7.61 -2.38 11.31
CA ILE A 252 -7.66 -2.30 9.84
C ILE A 252 -6.93 -3.53 9.27
N ARG A 253 -7.70 -4.43 8.67
CA ARG A 253 -7.17 -5.67 8.07
C ARG A 253 -6.68 -5.46 6.65
N ARG A 254 -7.39 -4.63 5.88
CA ARG A 254 -7.09 -4.38 4.47
C ARG A 254 -7.71 -3.09 3.99
N ARG A 255 -6.94 -2.34 3.20
CA ARG A 255 -7.43 -1.24 2.35
C ARG A 255 -7.70 -1.76 0.93
N PHE A 256 -8.66 -1.16 0.26
CA PHE A 256 -8.93 -1.43 -1.15
C PHE A 256 -9.43 -0.17 -1.84
N VAL A 257 -9.18 -0.09 -3.14
CA VAL A 257 -9.59 1.05 -3.98
C VAL A 257 -10.91 0.69 -4.63
N LEU A 258 -11.85 1.63 -4.58
CA LEU A 258 -13.10 1.60 -5.32
C LEU A 258 -13.01 2.62 -6.46
N THR A 259 -13.29 2.21 -7.68
CA THR A 259 -13.27 3.09 -8.87
C THR A 259 -14.65 3.15 -9.51
N GLU A 260 -14.89 4.16 -10.36
CA GLU A 260 -16.18 4.32 -11.05
C GLU A 260 -16.51 3.18 -12.02
N ASP A 261 -15.50 2.49 -12.54
CA ASP A 261 -15.62 1.41 -13.52
C ASP A 261 -15.63 0.00 -12.90
N GLN A 262 -15.21 -0.13 -11.64
CA GLN A 262 -15.06 -1.44 -10.99
C GLN A 262 -15.72 -1.47 -9.60
N PRO A 263 -16.95 -2.00 -9.52
CA PRO A 263 -17.57 -2.36 -8.26
C PRO A 263 -16.73 -3.39 -7.48
N VAL A 264 -16.77 -3.30 -6.15
CA VAL A 264 -16.05 -4.22 -5.27
C VAL A 264 -17.02 -4.94 -4.36
N VAL A 265 -16.99 -6.28 -4.39
CA VAL A 265 -17.76 -7.11 -3.46
C VAL A 265 -16.90 -7.52 -2.28
N VAL A 266 -17.39 -7.26 -1.08
CA VAL A 266 -16.80 -7.67 0.19
C VAL A 266 -17.62 -8.81 0.77
N GLY A 267 -16.95 -9.86 1.26
CA GLY A 267 -17.62 -10.98 1.88
C GLY A 267 -16.66 -12.06 2.31
N ARG A 268 -17.19 -13.19 2.79
CA ARG A 268 -16.35 -14.28 3.31
C ARG A 268 -15.42 -14.86 2.25
N ALA A 269 -15.90 -15.01 1.01
CA ALA A 269 -15.15 -15.55 -0.12
C ALA A 269 -15.86 -15.16 -1.43
N PRO A 270 -15.76 -13.89 -1.87
CA PRO A 270 -16.35 -13.42 -3.11
C PRO A 270 -15.75 -14.15 -4.31
N GLU A 271 -16.57 -14.41 -5.34
CA GLU A 271 -16.12 -15.08 -6.57
C GLU A 271 -15.74 -14.07 -7.67
N GLU A 272 -16.18 -12.81 -7.53
CA GLU A 272 -15.91 -11.74 -8.50
C GLU A 272 -14.43 -11.32 -8.47
N PRO A 273 -13.80 -11.06 -9.64
CA PRO A 273 -12.46 -10.49 -9.71
C PRO A 273 -12.38 -9.16 -8.95
N GLY A 274 -11.34 -9.00 -8.12
CA GLY A 274 -11.18 -7.80 -7.27
C GLY A 274 -12.00 -7.83 -5.97
N GLY A 275 -12.75 -8.91 -5.71
CA GLY A 275 -13.48 -9.08 -4.45
C GLY A 275 -12.56 -9.12 -3.22
N VAL A 276 -13.05 -8.56 -2.11
CA VAL A 276 -12.33 -8.51 -0.83
C VAL A 276 -12.77 -9.68 0.03
N MET A 277 -11.90 -10.69 0.12
CA MET A 277 -12.11 -11.88 0.93
C MET A 277 -11.82 -11.61 2.40
N LEU A 278 -12.81 -11.85 3.25
CA LEU A 278 -12.71 -11.70 4.71
C LEU A 278 -12.40 -12.99 5.46
N GLY A 279 -12.71 -14.15 4.86
CA GLY A 279 -12.80 -15.43 5.58
C GLY A 279 -11.57 -15.86 6.37
N GLN A 280 -10.38 -15.35 6.03
CA GLN A 280 -9.13 -15.61 6.74
C GLN A 280 -9.02 -14.90 8.11
N TRP A 281 -9.82 -13.87 8.34
CA TRP A 281 -9.82 -13.08 9.59
C TRP A 281 -11.05 -13.34 10.47
N LEU A 282 -11.98 -14.18 10.01
CA LEU A 282 -13.24 -14.44 10.71
C LEU A 282 -13.12 -15.69 11.59
N ASN A 283 -13.67 -15.61 12.81
CA ASN A 283 -13.89 -16.81 13.63
C ASN A 283 -15.05 -17.66 13.06
N ASP A 284 -15.25 -18.87 13.58
CA ASP A 284 -16.25 -19.81 13.04
C ASP A 284 -17.68 -19.29 13.07
N GLU A 285 -18.04 -18.52 14.10
CA GLU A 285 -19.38 -17.94 14.24
C GLU A 285 -19.62 -16.86 13.17
N THR A 286 -18.75 -15.86 13.13
CA THR A 286 -18.80 -14.78 12.14
C THR A 286 -18.72 -15.32 10.72
N ARG A 287 -17.92 -16.38 10.50
CA ARG A 287 -17.77 -17.04 9.20
C ARG A 287 -19.06 -17.75 8.75
N ARG A 288 -19.91 -18.23 9.67
CA ARG A 288 -21.24 -18.77 9.33
C ARG A 288 -22.24 -17.68 9.00
N TRP A 289 -22.10 -16.51 9.64
CA TRP A 289 -22.97 -15.35 9.40
C TRP A 289 -22.65 -14.61 8.10
N ILE A 290 -21.38 -14.35 7.81
CA ILE A 290 -21.00 -13.56 6.64
C ILE A 290 -21.10 -14.42 5.37
N SER A 291 -22.06 -14.07 4.51
CA SER A 291 -22.22 -14.60 3.15
C SER A 291 -20.93 -14.50 2.30
N ARG A 292 -20.80 -15.37 1.29
CA ARG A 292 -19.63 -15.40 0.39
C ARG A 292 -19.41 -14.07 -0.32
N ALA A 293 -20.47 -13.56 -0.95
CA ALA A 293 -20.67 -12.16 -1.28
C ALA A 293 -21.62 -11.57 -0.24
N HIS A 294 -21.29 -10.45 0.39
CA HIS A 294 -22.08 -9.89 1.48
C HIS A 294 -22.52 -8.46 1.18
N VAL A 295 -21.57 -7.60 0.82
CA VAL A 295 -21.86 -6.20 0.47
C VAL A 295 -21.16 -5.84 -0.82
N ARG A 296 -21.86 -5.14 -1.71
CA ARG A 296 -21.30 -4.57 -2.94
C ARG A 296 -21.13 -3.07 -2.77
N PHE A 297 -19.94 -2.58 -3.11
CA PHE A 297 -19.60 -1.16 -3.14
C PHE A 297 -19.46 -0.70 -4.58
N GLU A 298 -19.98 0.48 -4.88
CA GLU A 298 -19.88 1.14 -6.18
C GLU A 298 -19.57 2.62 -5.98
N LEU A 299 -18.70 3.18 -6.82
CA LEU A 299 -18.48 4.63 -6.86
C LEU A 299 -19.27 5.20 -8.02
N ARG A 300 -20.26 6.05 -7.75
CA ARG A 300 -21.06 6.70 -8.80
C ARG A 300 -21.12 8.19 -8.54
N VAL A 301 -20.67 8.99 -9.51
CA VAL A 301 -20.72 10.47 -9.43
C VAL A 301 -19.98 11.02 -8.19
N GLY A 302 -18.98 10.28 -7.67
CA GLY A 302 -18.24 10.63 -6.45
C GLY A 302 -18.88 10.16 -5.13
N GLU A 303 -20.04 9.50 -5.19
CA GLU A 303 -20.70 8.91 -4.03
C GLU A 303 -20.41 7.41 -3.93
N VAL A 304 -20.14 6.95 -2.70
CA VAL A 304 -20.00 5.52 -2.42
C VAL A 304 -21.39 4.96 -2.17
N ILE A 305 -21.83 4.08 -3.04
CA ILE A 305 -23.10 3.36 -2.93
C ILE A 305 -22.82 1.96 -2.38
N VAL A 306 -23.60 1.59 -1.39
CA VAL A 306 -23.50 0.30 -0.69
C VAL A 306 -24.79 -0.46 -0.93
N THR A 307 -24.68 -1.69 -1.42
CA THR A 307 -25.81 -2.60 -1.61
C THR A 307 -25.59 -3.87 -0.80
N ASP A 308 -26.56 -4.23 0.04
CA ASP A 308 -26.54 -5.52 0.72
C ASP A 308 -26.91 -6.63 -0.27
N VAL A 309 -26.02 -7.59 -0.46
CA VAL A 309 -26.22 -8.78 -1.30
C VAL A 309 -26.18 -10.07 -0.47
N SER A 310 -26.20 -9.94 0.85
CA SER A 310 -26.11 -11.04 1.80
C SER A 310 -27.47 -11.71 2.05
N THR A 311 -27.41 -12.85 2.74
CA THR A 311 -28.60 -13.57 3.22
C THR A 311 -29.06 -13.09 4.60
N ASN A 312 -28.12 -12.60 5.42
CA ASN A 312 -28.35 -12.34 6.85
C ASN A 312 -28.52 -10.86 7.18
N GLY A 313 -28.42 -9.98 6.18
CA GLY A 313 -28.60 -8.55 6.36
C GLY A 313 -27.30 -7.83 6.77
N SER A 314 -27.19 -6.58 6.35
CA SER A 314 -26.15 -5.63 6.77
C SER A 314 -26.77 -4.44 7.52
N GLY A 315 -25.94 -3.53 8.02
CA GLY A 315 -26.40 -2.26 8.60
C GLY A 315 -25.41 -1.14 8.36
N ILE A 316 -25.90 0.09 8.35
CA ILE A 316 -25.07 1.29 8.35
C ILE A 316 -25.00 1.81 9.78
N ARG A 317 -23.81 2.19 10.21
CA ARG A 317 -23.51 2.92 11.44
C ARG A 317 -23.23 4.38 11.06
N PRO A 318 -24.22 5.28 11.22
CA PRO A 318 -24.05 6.68 10.87
C PRO A 318 -22.95 7.33 11.71
N ASN A 319 -22.10 8.15 11.09
CA ASN A 319 -20.96 8.81 11.76
C ASN A 319 -20.07 7.87 12.59
N GLY A 320 -20.05 6.58 12.23
CA GLY A 320 -19.28 5.56 12.92
C GLY A 320 -19.76 5.18 14.32
N SER A 321 -20.98 5.55 14.70
CA SER A 321 -21.55 5.23 16.01
C SER A 321 -21.65 3.73 16.25
N MET A 322 -21.22 3.27 17.43
CA MET A 322 -21.36 1.88 17.86
C MET A 322 -22.65 1.63 18.66
N ALA A 323 -23.50 2.65 18.84
CA ALA A 323 -24.77 2.50 19.54
C ALA A 323 -25.77 1.73 18.68
N GLU A 324 -26.36 0.66 19.23
CA GLU A 324 -27.29 -0.19 18.48
C GLU A 324 -28.57 0.53 18.05
N ALA A 325 -29.05 1.47 18.86
CA ALA A 325 -30.22 2.28 18.54
C ALA A 325 -30.03 3.18 17.30
N GLU A 326 -28.79 3.49 16.94
CA GLU A 326 -28.45 4.33 15.78
C GLU A 326 -28.16 3.49 14.52
N ARG A 327 -28.08 2.16 14.65
CA ARG A 327 -27.84 1.27 13.52
C ARG A 327 -29.02 1.31 12.56
N VAL A 328 -28.74 1.66 11.32
CA VAL A 328 -29.75 1.68 10.26
C VAL A 328 -29.68 0.37 9.49
N PRO A 329 -30.70 -0.50 9.55
CA PRO A 329 -30.66 -1.77 8.83
C PRO A 329 -30.66 -1.52 7.32
N LEU A 330 -29.87 -2.34 6.62
CA LEU A 330 -29.85 -2.43 5.16
C LEU A 330 -30.52 -3.75 4.79
N ALA A 331 -31.68 -3.68 4.15
CA ALA A 331 -32.39 -4.88 3.71
C ALA A 331 -31.68 -5.52 2.50
N PRO A 332 -31.88 -6.83 2.23
CA PRO A 332 -31.32 -7.47 1.04
C PRO A 332 -31.71 -6.72 -0.25
N ASN A 333 -30.72 -6.51 -1.12
CA ASN A 333 -30.79 -5.72 -2.36
C ASN A 333 -31.13 -4.23 -2.17
N GLN A 334 -31.13 -3.72 -0.94
CA GLN A 334 -31.28 -2.29 -0.69
C GLN A 334 -29.94 -1.59 -0.91
N SER A 335 -29.96 -0.54 -1.72
CA SER A 335 -28.83 0.36 -1.92
C SER A 335 -28.97 1.63 -1.06
N ARG A 336 -27.87 2.12 -0.50
CA ARG A 336 -27.80 3.42 0.17
C ARG A 336 -26.47 4.12 -0.13
N VAL A 337 -26.49 5.44 -0.11
CA VAL A 337 -25.27 6.26 -0.14
C VAL A 337 -24.62 6.19 1.24
N LEU A 338 -23.31 5.94 1.27
CA LEU A 338 -22.49 5.97 2.47
C LEU A 338 -21.94 7.39 2.67
N GLY A 339 -22.36 8.04 3.75
CA GLY A 339 -21.80 9.32 4.17
C GLY A 339 -20.31 9.25 4.46
N GLY A 340 -19.65 10.41 4.56
CA GLY A 340 -18.20 10.49 4.74
C GLY A 340 -17.69 9.69 5.95
N ALA A 341 -18.32 9.89 7.10
CA ALA A 341 -17.98 9.23 8.36
C ALA A 341 -18.80 7.96 8.64
N ASP A 342 -19.66 7.53 7.70
CA ASP A 342 -20.47 6.34 7.89
C ASP A 342 -19.63 5.07 7.70
N MET A 343 -20.02 3.99 8.40
CA MET A 343 -19.47 2.66 8.15
C MET A 343 -20.58 1.63 7.95
N VAL A 344 -20.33 0.66 7.07
CA VAL A 344 -21.17 -0.51 6.89
C VAL A 344 -20.71 -1.58 7.85
N GLU A 345 -21.63 -2.20 8.60
CA GLU A 345 -21.38 -3.32 9.48
C GLU A 345 -22.05 -4.58 8.94
N LEU A 346 -21.24 -5.62 8.69
CA LEU A 346 -21.65 -6.92 8.16
C LEU A 346 -22.01 -7.90 9.29
N TYR A 347 -21.33 -7.74 10.42
CA TYR A 347 -21.49 -8.50 11.67
C TYR A 347 -20.85 -7.65 12.78
N PRO A 348 -21.27 -7.74 14.06
CA PRO A 348 -20.64 -6.99 15.15
C PRO A 348 -19.11 -7.09 15.13
N GLY A 349 -18.45 -5.94 14.99
CA GLY A 349 -16.99 -5.86 14.90
C GLY A 349 -16.37 -6.14 13.53
N VAL A 350 -17.16 -6.34 12.48
CA VAL A 350 -16.72 -6.43 11.07
C VAL A 350 -17.34 -5.26 10.28
N GLN A 351 -16.52 -4.24 10.03
CA GLN A 351 -16.97 -3.00 9.41
C GLN A 351 -16.17 -2.65 8.15
N VAL A 352 -16.80 -1.89 7.26
CA VAL A 352 -16.17 -1.29 6.08
C VAL A 352 -16.54 0.18 6.02
N GLY A 353 -15.56 1.06 5.85
CA GLY A 353 -15.80 2.51 5.73
C GLY A 353 -14.67 3.19 4.97
N ARG A 354 -14.77 4.52 4.82
CA ARG A 354 -13.70 5.31 4.21
C ARG A 354 -12.44 5.24 5.07
N ALA A 355 -11.30 4.93 4.45
CA ALA A 355 -10.11 4.56 5.19
C ALA A 355 -9.52 5.69 6.07
N ARG A 356 -9.81 6.95 5.75
CA ARG A 356 -9.41 8.12 6.55
C ARG A 356 -10.29 8.35 7.77
N GLU A 357 -11.56 7.95 7.69
CA GLU A 357 -12.58 8.21 8.71
C GLU A 357 -12.82 7.01 9.63
N LEU A 358 -12.17 5.88 9.34
CA LEU A 358 -12.34 4.64 10.09
C LEU A 358 -11.29 4.56 11.21
N PRO A 359 -11.64 4.85 12.48
CA PRO A 359 -10.65 4.87 13.55
C PRO A 359 -10.18 3.44 13.88
N THR A 360 -8.89 3.31 14.18
CA THR A 360 -8.33 2.13 14.83
C THR A 360 -8.49 2.26 16.34
N GLY A 361 -8.93 1.20 17.03
CA GLY A 361 -9.32 1.31 18.45
C GLY A 361 -9.02 0.09 19.32
N ALA A 362 -8.33 -0.93 18.82
CA ALA A 362 -8.03 -2.15 19.57
C ALA A 362 -6.53 -2.30 19.84
N ALA A 363 -6.20 -3.05 20.89
CA ALA A 363 -4.83 -3.51 21.13
C ALA A 363 -4.36 -4.31 19.91
N PHE A 364 -3.25 -3.88 19.32
CA PHE A 364 -2.80 -4.36 18.02
C PHE A 364 -1.66 -5.37 18.16
N THR A 365 -1.82 -6.53 17.52
CA THR A 365 -0.73 -7.47 17.26
C THR A 365 -0.82 -7.84 15.77
N PRO A 366 0.05 -7.28 14.91
CA PRO A 366 -0.05 -7.51 13.47
C PRO A 366 0.20 -8.96 13.12
N THR A 367 -0.43 -9.39 12.03
CA THR A 367 0.07 -10.58 11.31
C THR A 367 1.42 -10.25 10.69
N SER A 368 2.49 -10.81 11.23
CA SER A 368 3.86 -10.56 10.75
C SER A 368 4.08 -11.16 9.37
N VAL A 369 4.57 -10.35 8.43
CA VAL A 369 5.06 -10.80 7.12
C VAL A 369 6.26 -11.74 7.29
N MET A 370 6.95 -11.62 8.43
CA MET A 370 8.11 -12.42 8.82
C MET A 370 7.76 -13.65 9.67
N ALA A 371 6.48 -13.97 9.86
CA ALA A 371 6.04 -15.08 10.73
C ALA A 371 6.63 -16.45 10.34
N GLU A 372 6.89 -16.66 9.04
CA GLU A 372 7.50 -17.88 8.50
C GLU A 372 8.99 -17.71 8.16
N ALA A 373 9.64 -16.62 8.59
CA ALA A 373 11.04 -16.37 8.27
C ALA A 373 11.96 -17.34 9.03
N PRO A 374 12.95 -17.96 8.36
CA PRO A 374 13.87 -18.86 9.03
C PRO A 374 14.71 -18.08 10.05
N THR A 375 14.59 -18.43 11.32
CA THR A 375 15.32 -17.79 12.44
C THR A 375 16.84 -17.86 12.27
N MET A 376 17.38 -18.87 11.58
CA MET A 376 18.83 -18.93 11.28
C MET A 376 19.32 -17.83 10.32
N ALA A 377 18.42 -17.20 9.55
CA ALA A 377 18.75 -16.06 8.70
C ALA A 377 18.75 -14.71 9.46
N MET A 378 18.24 -14.68 10.69
CA MET A 378 18.13 -13.50 11.54
C MET A 378 18.91 -13.70 12.84
N ARG A 379 20.03 -13.02 12.99
CA ARG A 379 20.73 -12.89 14.28
C ARG A 379 20.25 -11.62 14.93
N LEU A 380 19.10 -11.70 15.61
CA LEU A 380 18.62 -10.59 16.42
C LEU A 380 19.74 -10.18 17.41
N PRO A 381 20.05 -8.87 17.53
CA PRO A 381 21.07 -8.42 18.47
C PRO A 381 20.69 -8.89 19.87
N ARG A 382 21.67 -9.47 20.57
CA ARG A 382 21.52 -9.76 22.00
C ARG A 382 21.54 -8.43 22.74
N ASN A 383 20.47 -8.15 23.49
CA ASN A 383 20.39 -7.01 24.40
C ASN A 383 21.58 -6.96 25.36
#